data_AF-A0A157SP00-F1
#
_entry.id   AF-A0A157SP00-F1
#
_cell.length_a   1.000
_cell.length_b   1.000
_cell.length_c   1.000
_cell.angle_alpha   90.00
_cell.angle_beta   90.00
_cell.angle_gamma   90.00
#
_symmetry.space_group_name_H-M   'P 1'
#
loop_
_entity.id
_entity.type
_entity.pdbx_description
1 polymer ?
#
loop_
_entity_poly.entity_id
_entity_poly.type
_entity_poly.pdbx_seq_one_letter_code
_entity_poly.pdbx_strand_id
1 'polypeptide(L)' 'MTDTEKLLETAQDMARRRFDDPSERTVMELFQALADERDRRALESAQAFCATVH' A
#
# COMPACT_ATOMS: atom_id res chain seq x y z
N MET A 1 11.15 -12.10 -0.77
CA MET A 1 10.11 -11.16 -1.25
C MET A 1 10.44 -9.77 -0.75
N THR A 2 10.57 -8.84 -1.68
CA THR A 2 10.67 -7.42 -1.42
C THR A 2 9.34 -6.88 -0.87
N ASP A 3 9.38 -5.70 -0.28
CA ASP A 3 8.20 -5.10 0.33
C ASP A 3 7.14 -4.74 -0.72
N THR A 4 7.59 -4.28 -1.89
CA THR A 4 6.76 -4.01 -3.06
C THR A 4 5.99 -5.26 -3.52
N GLU A 5 6.63 -6.43 -3.55
CA GLU A 5 5.97 -7.69 -3.93
C GLU A 5 4.87 -8.08 -2.93
N LYS A 6 5.10 -7.89 -1.62
CA LYS A 6 4.07 -8.14 -0.59
C LYS A 6 2.87 -7.21 -0.74
N LEU A 7 3.13 -5.95 -1.10
CA LEU A 7 2.09 -4.96 -1.31
C LEU A 7 1.23 -5.30 -2.55
N LEU A 8 1.87 -5.79 -3.62
CA LEU A 8 1.17 -6.25 -4.82
C LEU A 8 0.35 -7.53 -4.57
N GLU A 9 0.88 -8.48 -3.79
CA GLU A 9 0.13 -9.67 -3.39
C GLU A 9 -1.11 -9.30 -2.55
N THR A 10 -0.95 -8.35 -1.64
CA THR A 10 -2.05 -7.82 -0.82
C THR A 10 -3.12 -7.16 -1.69
N ALA A 11 -2.73 -6.33 -2.66
CA ALA A 11 -3.66 -5.69 -3.58
C ALA A 11 -4.45 -6.73 -4.41
N GLN A 12 -3.78 -7.78 -4.89
CA GLN A 12 -4.42 -8.86 -5.63
C GLN A 12 -5.40 -9.68 -4.78
N ASP A 13 -5.03 -10.02 -3.54
CA ASP A 13 -5.92 -10.73 -2.62
C ASP A 13 -7.16 -9.88 -2.29
N MET A 14 -6.99 -8.58 -2.02
CA MET A 14 -8.11 -7.67 -1.82
C MET A 14 -9.02 -7.60 -3.06
N ALA A 15 -8.43 -7.49 -4.25
CA ALA A 15 -9.19 -7.41 -5.49
C ALA A 15 -10.01 -8.68 -5.73
N ARG A 16 -9.41 -9.86 -5.54
CA ARG A 16 -10.09 -11.16 -5.68
C ARG A 16 -11.18 -11.41 -4.64
N ARG A 17 -11.06 -10.83 -3.44
CA ARG A 17 -12.11 -10.91 -2.42
C ARG A 17 -13.28 -9.97 -2.70
N ARG A 18 -13.01 -8.84 -3.38
CA ARG A 18 -13.98 -7.77 -3.59
C ARG A 18 -14.69 -7.85 -4.94
N PHE A 19 -14.04 -8.45 -5.94
CA PHE A 19 -14.49 -8.58 -7.32
C PHE A 19 -14.32 -10.03 -7.79
N ASP A 20 -15.31 -10.52 -8.52
CA ASP A 20 -15.34 -11.89 -9.05
C ASP A 20 -14.29 -12.08 -10.18
N ASP A 21 -14.12 -11.05 -11.02
CA ASP A 21 -13.04 -10.94 -12.01
C ASP A 21 -12.37 -9.55 -11.90
N PRO A 22 -11.36 -9.40 -11.02
CA PRO A 22 -10.64 -8.15 -10.90
C PRO A 22 -9.73 -7.95 -12.12
N SER A 23 -10.01 -6.92 -12.92
CA SER A 23 -9.11 -6.52 -14.00
C SER A 23 -7.78 -6.02 -13.44
N GLU A 24 -6.71 -6.14 -14.25
CA GLU A 24 -5.37 -5.68 -13.91
C GLU A 24 -5.35 -4.21 -13.47
N ARG A 25 -6.20 -3.38 -14.08
CA ARG A 25 -6.40 -1.98 -13.71
C ARG A 25 -6.88 -1.82 -12.26
N THR A 26 -7.85 -2.61 -11.82
CA THR A 26 -8.39 -2.57 -10.46
C THR A 26 -7.32 -2.96 -9.43
N VAL A 27 -6.51 -3.96 -9.75
CA VAL A 27 -5.37 -4.37 -8.91
C VAL A 27 -4.33 -3.26 -8.83
N MET A 28 -4.01 -2.61 -9.95
CA MET A 28 -3.07 -1.49 -10.00
C MET A 28 -3.56 -0.28 -9.21
N GLU A 29 -4.85 0.06 -9.28
CA GLU A 29 -5.44 1.14 -8.49
C GLU A 29 -5.38 0.85 -6.98
N LEU A 30 -5.69 -0.39 -6.57
CA LEU A 30 -5.54 -0.83 -5.18
C LEU A 30 -4.09 -0.79 -4.71
N PHE A 31 -3.16 -1.24 -5.56
CA PHE A 31 -1.74 -1.19 -5.27
C PHE A 31 -1.24 0.24 -5.08
N GLN A 32 -1.63 1.16 -5.97
CA GLN A 32 -1.28 2.59 -5.86
C GLN A 32 -1.82 3.21 -4.57
N ALA A 33 -3.07 2.91 -4.21
CA ALA A 33 -3.66 3.40 -2.96
C ALA A 33 -2.92 2.87 -1.72
N LEU A 34 -2.53 1.59 -1.71
CA LEU A 34 -1.73 1.00 -0.64
C LEU A 34 -0.32 1.60 -0.57
N ALA A 35 0.27 1.91 -1.72
CA ALA A 35 1.60 2.51 -1.80
C ALA A 35 1.58 3.95 -1.27
N ASP A 36 0.58 4.75 -1.66
CA ASP A 36 0.39 6.13 -1.20
C ASP A 36 0.12 6.20 0.31
N GLU A 37 -0.75 5.33 0.83
CA GLU A 37 -1.00 5.23 2.27
C GLU A 37 0.27 4.86 3.05
N ARG A 38 1.08 3.97 2.49
CA ARG A 38 2.33 3.53 3.13
C ARG A 38 3.40 4.61 3.09
N ASP A 39 3.50 5.34 1.98
CA ASP A 39 4.39 6.50 1.86
C ASP A 39 3.98 7.61 2.85
N ARG A 40 2.67 7.90 2.95
CA ARG A 40 2.13 8.85 3.92
C ARG A 40 2.45 8.43 5.36
N ARG A 41 2.23 7.17 5.72
CA ARG A 41 2.60 6.65 7.05
C ARG A 41 4.09 6.70 7.32
N ALA A 42 4.93 6.46 6.29
CA ALA A 42 6.37 6.60 6.42
C ALA A 42 6.76 8.06 6.67
N LEU A 43 6.12 9.01 6.00
CA LEU A 43 6.31 10.44 6.22
C LEU A 43 5.84 10.88 7.61
N GLU A 44 4.68 10.42 8.05
CA GLU A 44 4.16 10.70 9.40
C GLU A 44 5.07 10.11 10.49
N SER A 45 5.57 8.89 10.28
CA SER A 45 6.52 8.25 11.20
C SER A 45 7.86 8.99 11.25
N ALA A 46 8.34 9.48 10.11
CA ALA A 46 9.55 10.29 10.03
C ALA A 46 9.37 11.66 10.72
N GLN A 47 8.20 12.29 10.57
CA GLN A 47 7.85 13.52 11.29
C GLN A 47 7.73 13.30 12.80
N ALA A 48 7.11 12.21 13.24
CA ALA A 48 6.99 11.87 14.65
C ALA A 48 8.38 11.64 15.30
N PHE A 49 9.31 11.03 14.57
CA PHE A 49 10.69 10.84 15.02
C PHE A 49 11.45 12.17 15.14
N CYS A 50 11.33 13.08 14.16
CA CYS A 50 11.93 14.42 14.28
C CYS A 50 11.30 15.25 15.42
N ALA A 51 10.02 15.09 15.71
CA ALA A 51 9.33 15.84 16.76
C ALA A 51 9.69 15.38 18.19
N THR A 52 10.18 14.16 18.36
CA THR A 52 10.58 13.61 19.68
C THR A 52 12.07 13.78 20.00
N VAL A 53 12.87 14.32 19.08
CA VAL A 53 14.32 14.51 19.24
C VAL A 53 14.70 15.96 19.61
N HIS A 54 13.73 16.81 19.95
CA HIS A 54 13.96 18.21 20.35
C HIS A 54 13.87 18.47 21.85
#